data_AF-A0A511KIV4-F1
#
_entry.id   AF-A0A511KIV4-F1
#
_cell.length_a   1.000
_cell.length_b   1.000
_cell.length_c   1.000
_cell.angle_alpha   90.00
_cell.angle_beta   90.00
_cell.angle_gamma   90.00
#
_symmetry.space_group_name_H-M   'P 1'
#
loop_
_entity.id
_entity.type
_entity.pdbx_description
1 polymer ?
#
loop_
_entity_poly.entity_id
_entity_poly.type
_entity_poly.pdbx_seq_one_letter_code
_entity_poly.pdbx_strand_id
1 'polypeptide(L)'
;MDRLRHHAGHLSSLIFQNVPDKPGIAGLNWRLMLRSACLPAIIICSQVYLTPESPRWLIGKGRYQQAYESLQKLRRSDIQAAVDFYYTAKCIEVEEEIRSHHNRSRFVELFTVPRNRRAARAAAVVMFMQQFCALAIPLRHQRKHALPQPAHLDVR
;
A
#
# COMPACT_ATOMS: atom_id res chain seq x y z
N MET A 1 6.81 17.68 -12.97
CA MET A 1 7.53 16.88 -11.95
C MET A 1 7.21 15.38 -12.06
N ASP A 2 6.76 14.92 -13.22
CA ASP A 2 6.16 13.59 -13.38
C ASP A 2 7.12 12.52 -13.93
N ARG A 3 8.35 12.91 -14.29
CA ARG A 3 9.36 11.98 -14.80
C ARG A 3 10.10 11.20 -13.71
N LEU A 4 10.07 11.65 -12.45
CA LEU A 4 10.85 11.04 -11.35
C LEU A 4 10.17 9.84 -10.66
N ARG A 5 8.86 9.64 -10.86
CA ARG A 5 8.10 8.58 -10.15
C ARG A 5 8.10 7.22 -10.88
N HIS A 6 8.42 7.20 -12.18
CA HIS A 6 8.48 5.98 -12.99
C HIS A 6 9.85 5.27 -13.00
N HIS A 7 10.87 5.88 -12.39
CA HIS A 7 12.24 5.38 -12.48
C HIS A 7 12.73 4.62 -11.25
N ALA A 8 12.06 4.62 -10.10
CA ALA A 8 12.61 3.97 -8.89
C ALA A 8 12.85 2.44 -9.09
N GLY A 9 11.89 1.74 -9.69
CA GLY A 9 12.03 0.31 -10.01
C GLY A 9 13.04 0.03 -11.13
N HIS A 10 13.08 0.90 -12.16
CA HIS A 10 14.01 0.77 -13.28
C HIS A 10 15.46 1.15 -12.91
N LEU A 11 15.65 2.17 -12.06
CA LEU A 11 16.95 2.61 -11.54
C LEU A 11 17.61 1.50 -10.72
N SER A 12 16.86 0.83 -9.84
CA SER A 12 17.42 -0.32 -9.13
C SER A 12 17.88 -1.42 -10.08
N SER A 13 17.14 -1.68 -11.16
CA SER A 13 17.58 -2.68 -12.15
C SER A 13 18.83 -2.21 -12.90
N LEU A 14 18.89 -0.94 -13.31
CA LEU A 14 20.02 -0.37 -14.06
C LEU A 14 21.31 -0.24 -13.23
N ILE A 15 21.21 0.06 -11.92
CA ILE A 15 22.37 0.18 -11.03
C ILE A 15 23.06 -1.18 -10.80
N PHE A 16 22.30 -2.28 -10.78
CA PHE A 16 22.84 -3.63 -10.52
C PHE A 16 23.02 -4.50 -11.78
N GLN A 17 22.67 -4.00 -12.97
CA GLN A 17 22.93 -4.69 -14.24
C GLN A 17 24.40 -4.62 -14.66
N ASN A 18 25.19 -3.69 -14.12
CA ASN A 18 26.57 -3.42 -14.53
C ASN A 18 27.59 -3.79 -13.44
N VAL A 19 27.39 -4.93 -12.76
CA VAL A 19 28.38 -5.51 -11.83
C VAL A 19 29.09 -6.67 -12.54
N PRO A 20 30.40 -6.57 -12.80
CA PRO A 20 31.16 -7.66 -13.43
C PRO A 20 31.15 -8.91 -12.55
N ASP A 21 30.82 -10.06 -13.15
CA ASP A 21 30.87 -11.34 -12.46
C ASP A 21 32.32 -11.66 -12.05
N LYS A 22 32.56 -11.82 -10.74
CA LYS A 22 33.84 -12.30 -10.23
C LYS A 22 33.99 -13.79 -10.58
N PRO A 23 35.17 -14.26 -11.02
CA PRO A 23 35.38 -15.66 -11.37
C PRO A 23 35.20 -16.52 -10.12
N GLY A 24 34.10 -17.27 -10.05
CA GLY A 24 33.75 -18.16 -8.93
C GLY A 24 32.30 -18.08 -8.43
N ILE A 25 31.50 -17.08 -8.83
CA ILE A 25 30.09 -16.97 -8.41
C ILE A 25 29.22 -16.56 -9.61
N ALA A 26 28.43 -17.50 -10.15
CA ALA A 26 27.45 -17.22 -11.20
C ALA A 26 26.13 -16.68 -10.60
N GLY A 27 25.57 -15.62 -11.18
CA GLY A 27 24.21 -15.13 -10.86
C GLY A 27 24.13 -14.11 -9.71
N LEU A 28 25.13 -13.26 -9.53
CA LEU A 28 25.12 -12.23 -8.47
C LEU A 28 24.06 -11.13 -8.71
N ASN A 29 23.77 -10.80 -9.97
CA ASN A 29 22.91 -9.67 -10.34
C ASN A 29 21.45 -9.79 -9.85
N TRP A 30 20.81 -10.95 -10.02
CA TRP A 30 19.42 -11.13 -9.56
C TRP A 30 19.32 -11.15 -8.02
N ARG A 31 20.37 -11.65 -7.34
CA ARG A 31 20.46 -11.66 -5.86
C ARG A 31 20.59 -10.23 -5.33
N LEU A 32 21.37 -9.38 -6.00
CA LEU A 32 21.50 -7.96 -5.66
C LEU A 32 20.20 -7.19 -5.94
N MET A 33 19.49 -7.51 -7.02
CA MET A 33 18.19 -6.92 -7.33
C MET A 33 17.10 -7.27 -6.28
N LEU A 34 17.14 -8.47 -5.68
CA LEU A 34 16.25 -8.79 -4.56
C LEU A 34 16.68 -8.08 -3.25
N ARG A 35 17.99 -7.95 -3.01
CA ARG A 35 18.53 -7.24 -1.83
C ARG A 35 18.22 -5.75 -1.84
N SER A 36 18.17 -5.11 -3.01
CA SER A 36 17.86 -3.68 -3.10
C SER A 36 16.42 -3.37 -2.68
N ALA A 37 15.48 -4.30 -2.89
CA ALA A 37 14.11 -4.18 -2.40
C ALA A 37 14.01 -4.25 -0.86
N CYS A 38 15.00 -4.85 -0.18
CA CYS A 38 15.06 -4.86 1.28
C CYS A 38 15.45 -3.50 1.87
N LEU A 39 16.19 -2.66 1.14
CA LEU A 39 16.65 -1.36 1.62
C LEU A 39 15.47 -0.41 1.99
N PRO A 40 14.48 -0.16 1.11
CA PRO A 40 13.31 0.64 1.49
C PRO A 40 12.46 -0.04 2.56
N ALA A 41 12.41 -1.37 2.61
CA ALA A 41 11.70 -2.10 3.66
C ALA A 41 12.31 -1.82 5.05
N ILE A 42 13.64 -1.84 5.17
CA ILE A 42 14.34 -1.51 6.43
C ILE A 42 14.06 -0.07 6.85
N ILE A 43 14.08 0.88 5.90
CA ILE A 43 13.75 2.28 6.18
C ILE A 43 12.32 2.39 6.74
N ILE A 44 11.34 1.75 6.12
CA ILE A 44 9.95 1.76 6.59
C ILE A 44 9.83 1.10 7.96
N CYS A 45 10.49 -0.06 8.18
CA CYS A 45 10.49 -0.73 9.48
C CYS A 45 11.08 0.16 10.59
N SER A 46 12.12 0.95 10.28
CA SER A 46 12.66 1.92 11.24
C SER A 46 11.68 3.05 11.57
N GLN A 47 10.86 3.49 10.59
CA GLN A 47 9.86 4.55 10.77
C GLN A 47 8.65 4.12 11.61
N VAL A 48 8.39 2.82 11.72
CA VAL A 48 7.32 2.30 12.59
C VAL A 48 7.55 2.73 14.05
N TYR A 49 8.79 2.74 14.53
CA TYR A 49 9.12 3.13 15.91
C TYR A 49 8.89 4.61 16.21
N LEU A 50 8.86 5.47 15.19
CA LEU A 50 8.63 6.91 15.34
C LEU A 50 7.14 7.26 15.35
N THR A 51 6.29 6.38 14.83
CA THR A 51 4.87 6.68 14.62
C THR A 51 4.12 6.43 15.93
N PRO A 52 3.36 7.41 16.47
CA PRO A 52 2.54 7.18 17.64
C PRO A 52 1.49 6.10 17.35
N GLU A 53 1.25 5.24 18.34
CA GLU A 53 0.22 4.20 18.25
C GLU A 53 -1.16 4.81 17.99
N SER A 54 -2.03 4.06 17.30
CA SER A 54 -3.34 4.58 16.93
C SER A 54 -4.20 4.83 18.19
N PRO A 55 -4.70 6.07 18.41
CA PRO A 55 -5.51 6.40 19.58
C PRO A 55 -6.79 5.58 19.66
N ARG A 56 -7.38 5.24 18.50
CA ARG A 56 -8.57 4.40 18.40
C ARG A 56 -8.33 2.97 18.89
N TRP A 57 -7.15 2.41 18.61
CA TRP A 57 -6.77 1.08 19.11
C TRP A 57 -6.53 1.10 20.61
N LEU A 58 -5.86 2.14 21.13
CA LEU A 58 -5.60 2.31 22.56
C LEU A 58 -6.89 2.45 23.38
N ILE A 59 -7.86 3.23 22.88
CA ILE A 59 -9.20 3.35 23.51
C ILE A 59 -9.92 2.00 23.50
N GLY A 60 -9.89 1.27 22.37
CA GLY A 60 -10.47 -0.07 22.30
C GLY A 60 -9.81 -1.12 23.21
N LYS A 61 -8.62 -0.82 23.76
CA LYS A 61 -7.93 -1.63 24.78
C LYS A 61 -8.12 -1.09 26.21
N GLY A 62 -8.95 -0.05 26.40
CA GLY A 62 -9.16 0.61 27.69
C GLY A 62 -8.01 1.51 28.17
N ARG A 63 -7.01 1.79 27.31
CA ARG A 63 -5.83 2.59 27.65
C ARG A 63 -6.03 4.06 27.27
N TYR A 64 -6.92 4.74 27.98
CA TYR A 64 -7.32 6.12 27.70
C TYR A 64 -6.20 7.15 27.82
N GLN A 65 -5.35 7.03 28.85
CA GLN A 65 -4.24 7.96 29.08
C GLN A 65 -3.22 7.94 27.92
N GLN A 66 -2.80 6.74 27.50
CA GLN A 66 -1.88 6.57 26.36
C GLN A 66 -2.50 7.06 25.06
N ALA A 67 -3.82 6.91 24.89
CA ALA A 67 -4.54 7.41 23.72
C ALA A 67 -4.52 8.95 23.66
N TYR A 68 -4.74 9.62 24.80
CA TYR A 68 -4.67 11.08 24.87
C TYR A 68 -3.25 11.59 24.57
N GLU A 69 -2.22 10.99 25.17
CA GLU A 69 -0.82 11.33 24.90
C GLU A 69 -0.43 11.13 23.43
N SER A 70 -0.95 10.08 22.79
CA SER A 70 -0.73 9.84 21.35
C SER A 70 -1.37 10.93 20.47
N LEU A 71 -2.53 11.46 20.87
CA LEU A 71 -3.21 12.56 20.18
C LEU A 71 -2.51 13.89 20.40
N GLN A 72 -1.96 14.13 21.60
CA GLN A 72 -1.14 15.32 21.87
C GLN A 72 0.13 15.35 21.02
N LYS A 73 0.73 14.19 20.69
CA LYS A 73 1.86 14.12 19.75
C LYS A 73 1.47 14.47 18.30
N LEU A 74 0.22 14.20 17.92
CA LEU A 74 -0.28 14.41 16.56
C LEU A 74 -0.88 15.80 16.35
N ARG A 75 -1.43 16.42 17.40
CA ARG A 75 -2.09 17.73 17.35
C ARG A 75 -1.22 18.81 18.00
N ARG A 76 -1.32 20.04 17.50
CA ARG A 76 -0.55 21.18 18.04
C ARG A 76 -1.19 21.84 19.26
N SER A 77 -2.44 21.51 19.58
CA SER A 77 -3.21 22.12 20.68
C SER A 77 -3.85 21.04 21.53
N ASP A 78 -3.70 21.15 22.84
CA ASP A 78 -4.24 20.21 23.83
C ASP A 78 -5.76 20.16 23.82
N ILE A 79 -6.41 21.31 23.53
CA ILE A 79 -7.86 21.40 23.41
C ILE A 79 -8.34 20.59 22.20
N GLN A 80 -7.64 20.71 21.06
CA GLN A 80 -7.98 19.93 19.86
C GLN A 80 -7.77 18.43 20.09
N ALA A 81 -6.70 18.05 20.80
CA ALA A 81 -6.44 16.65 21.16
C ALA A 81 -7.55 16.09 22.05
N ALA A 82 -8.07 16.87 23.01
CA ALA A 82 -9.15 16.46 23.90
C ALA A 82 -10.47 16.29 23.17
N VAL A 83 -10.79 17.20 22.25
CA VAL A 83 -11.98 17.12 21.40
C VAL A 83 -11.94 15.88 20.51
N ASP A 84 -10.82 15.65 19.83
CA ASP A 84 -10.63 14.48 18.96
C ASP A 84 -10.66 13.17 19.75
N PHE A 85 -10.10 13.17 20.96
CA PHE A 85 -10.16 12.03 21.89
C PHE A 85 -11.61 11.71 22.26
N TYR A 86 -12.39 12.72 22.67
CA TYR A 86 -13.79 12.55 23.04
C TYR A 86 -14.63 12.02 21.87
N TYR A 87 -14.49 12.62 20.67
CA TYR A 87 -15.19 12.13 19.47
C TYR A 87 -14.84 10.68 19.16
N THR A 88 -13.55 10.33 19.23
CA THR A 88 -13.10 8.95 18.96
C THR A 88 -13.67 7.98 19.98
N ALA A 89 -13.69 8.34 21.27
CA ALA A 89 -14.26 7.53 22.34
C ALA A 89 -15.77 7.30 22.14
N LYS A 90 -16.55 8.37 21.88
CA LYS A 90 -17.99 8.25 21.60
C LYS A 90 -18.28 7.42 20.36
N CYS A 91 -17.47 7.54 19.30
CA CYS A 91 -17.64 6.70 18.10
C CYS A 91 -17.42 5.20 18.39
N ILE A 92 -16.49 4.86 19.28
CA ILE A 92 -16.24 3.45 19.66
C ILE A 92 -17.40 2.92 20.49
N GLU A 93 -17.90 3.70 21.45
CA GLU A 93 -19.06 3.35 22.28
C GLU A 93 -20.30 3.07 21.41
N VAL A 94 -20.62 3.96 20.47
CA VAL A 94 -21.74 3.76 19.52
C VAL A 94 -21.52 2.53 18.63
N GLU A 95 -20.29 2.28 18.18
CA GLU A 95 -20.00 1.07 17.40
C GLU A 95 -20.15 -0.21 18.23
N GLU A 96 -19.79 -0.17 19.51
CA GLU A 96 -19.96 -1.29 20.43
C GLU A 96 -21.43 -1.58 20.73
N GLU A 97 -22.26 -0.54 20.91
CA GLU A 97 -23.72 -0.67 20.97
C GLU A 97 -24.29 -1.28 19.68
N ILE A 98 -23.92 -0.76 18.52
CA ILE A 98 -24.37 -1.32 17.23
C ILE A 98 -23.95 -2.78 17.09
N ARG A 99 -22.72 -3.12 17.54
CA ARG A 99 -22.17 -4.46 17.49
C ARG A 99 -22.89 -5.42 18.43
N SER A 100 -23.31 -4.98 19.62
CA SER A 100 -24.05 -5.83 20.56
C SER A 100 -25.46 -6.15 20.04
N HIS A 101 -26.08 -5.23 19.29
CA HIS A 101 -27.40 -5.42 18.69
C HIS A 101 -27.39 -6.22 17.37
N HIS A 102 -26.23 -6.46 16.75
CA HIS A 102 -26.12 -7.21 15.48
C HIS A 102 -25.49 -8.60 15.66
N ASN A 103 -26.31 -9.65 15.57
CA ASN A 103 -25.87 -11.05 15.60
C ASN A 103 -25.63 -11.66 14.20
N ARG A 104 -25.53 -10.83 13.15
CA ARG A 104 -25.20 -11.31 11.80
C ARG A 104 -23.70 -11.25 11.53
N SER A 105 -23.23 -12.14 10.66
CA SER A 105 -21.85 -12.08 10.19
C SER A 105 -21.65 -10.87 9.28
N ARG A 106 -20.59 -10.09 9.55
CA ARG A 106 -20.18 -8.91 8.75
C ARG A 106 -20.06 -9.21 7.25
N PHE A 107 -19.68 -10.44 6.90
CA PHE A 107 -19.59 -10.88 5.51
C PHE A 107 -20.97 -10.93 4.82
N VAL A 108 -22.02 -11.33 5.54
CA VAL A 108 -23.39 -11.35 4.99
C VAL A 108 -23.93 -9.92 4.86
N GLU A 109 -23.67 -9.05 5.84
CA GLU A 109 -24.05 -7.64 5.76
C GLU A 109 -23.45 -6.90 4.57
N LEU A 110 -22.24 -7.26 4.16
CA LEU A 110 -21.59 -6.72 2.97
C LEU A 110 -22.42 -6.92 1.70
N PHE A 111 -23.12 -8.05 1.59
CA PHE A 111 -23.95 -8.39 0.44
C PHE A 111 -25.45 -8.12 0.65
N THR A 112 -25.94 -8.14 1.90
CA THR A 112 -27.35 -7.90 2.19
C THR A 112 -27.70 -6.42 2.15
N VAL A 113 -26.89 -5.56 2.78
CA VAL A 113 -27.20 -4.12 2.92
C VAL A 113 -26.99 -3.42 1.57
N PRO A 114 -28.00 -2.73 1.00
CA PRO A 114 -27.91 -2.17 -0.35
C PRO A 114 -26.83 -1.10 -0.50
N ARG A 115 -26.59 -0.29 0.54
CA ARG A 115 -25.50 0.70 0.58
C ARG A 115 -24.13 0.02 0.53
N ASN A 116 -23.93 -1.02 1.35
CA ASN A 116 -22.66 -1.73 1.44
C ASN A 116 -22.38 -2.55 0.16
N ARG A 117 -23.41 -3.19 -0.40
CA ARG A 117 -23.32 -3.94 -1.65
C ARG A 117 -22.91 -3.07 -2.84
N ARG A 118 -23.41 -1.83 -2.93
CA ARG A 118 -22.99 -0.88 -3.99
C ARG A 118 -21.51 -0.51 -3.85
N ALA A 119 -21.05 -0.24 -2.62
CA ALA A 119 -19.64 0.06 -2.36
C ALA A 119 -18.73 -1.15 -2.64
N ALA A 120 -19.12 -2.35 -2.21
CA ALA A 120 -18.38 -3.58 -2.47
C ALA A 120 -18.25 -3.87 -3.98
N ARG A 121 -19.31 -3.68 -4.75
CA ARG A 121 -19.28 -3.81 -6.22
C ARG A 121 -18.33 -2.78 -6.85
N ALA A 122 -18.38 -1.53 -6.42
CA ALA A 122 -17.48 -0.48 -6.91
C ALA A 122 -16.01 -0.81 -6.60
N ALA A 123 -15.70 -1.21 -5.37
CA ALA A 123 -14.35 -1.61 -4.98
C ALA A 123 -13.83 -2.81 -5.78
N ALA A 124 -14.68 -3.83 -6.01
CA ALA A 124 -14.33 -4.99 -6.82
C ALA A 124 -13.99 -4.60 -8.26
N VAL A 125 -14.77 -3.72 -8.88
CA VAL A 125 -14.51 -3.23 -10.25
C VAL A 125 -13.21 -2.43 -10.30
N VAL A 126 -12.95 -1.54 -9.34
CA VAL A 126 -11.72 -0.74 -9.30
C VAL A 126 -10.48 -1.63 -9.15
N MET A 127 -10.51 -2.58 -8.20
CA MET A 127 -9.39 -3.50 -7.97
C MET A 127 -9.14 -4.38 -9.20
N PHE A 128 -10.20 -4.88 -9.83
CA PHE A 128 -10.09 -5.66 -11.05
C PHE A 128 -9.47 -4.84 -12.18
N MET A 129 -9.95 -3.62 -12.42
CA MET A 129 -9.44 -2.74 -13.48
C MET A 129 -7.98 -2.33 -13.27
N GLN A 130 -7.55 -2.12 -12.03
CA GLN A 130 -6.14 -1.81 -11.73
C GLN A 130 -5.19 -2.93 -12.20
N GLN A 131 -5.58 -4.20 -12.11
CA GLN A 131 -4.75 -5.30 -12.61
C GLN A 131 -4.56 -5.24 -14.13
N PHE A 132 -5.61 -4.87 -14.90
CA PHE A 132 -5.52 -4.76 -16.36
C PHE A 132 -4.70 -3.55 -16.82
N CYS A 133 -4.83 -2.40 -16.14
CA CYS A 133 -4.01 -1.22 -16.43
C CYS A 133 -2.53 -1.46 -16.09
N ALA A 134 -2.24 -2.14 -14.98
CA ALA A 134 -0.87 -2.34 -14.50
C ALA A 134 -0.10 -3.42 -15.27
N LEU A 135 -0.76 -4.47 -15.75
CA LEU A 135 -0.08 -5.61 -16.39
C LEU A 135 -0.05 -5.54 -17.92
N ALA A 136 -1.04 -4.94 -18.60
CA ALA A 136 -1.13 -5.06 -20.06
C ALA A 136 -0.24 -4.09 -20.85
N ILE A 137 0.03 -2.90 -20.33
CA ILE A 137 0.69 -1.81 -21.07
C ILE A 137 2.22 -1.96 -21.12
N PRO A 138 2.93 -2.25 -20.01
CA PRO A 138 4.38 -2.43 -20.05
C PRO A 138 4.79 -3.63 -20.91
N LEU A 139 4.06 -4.75 -20.80
CA LEU A 139 4.36 -5.98 -21.55
C LEU A 139 4.22 -5.79 -23.07
N ARG A 140 3.18 -5.08 -23.54
CA ARG A 140 3.00 -4.82 -24.98
C ARG A 140 4.00 -3.82 -25.53
N HIS A 141 4.41 -2.82 -24.74
CA HIS A 141 5.43 -1.86 -25.17
C HIS A 141 6.81 -2.51 -25.26
N GLN A 142 7.19 -3.37 -24.30
CA GLN A 142 8.44 -4.14 -24.33
C GLN A 142 8.48 -5.18 -25.47
N ARG A 143 7.33 -5.79 -25.81
CA ARG A 143 7.24 -6.73 -26.94
C ARG A 143 7.52 -6.08 -28.30
N LYS A 144 7.14 -4.81 -28.49
CA LYS A 144 7.39 -4.08 -29.74
C LYS A 144 8.87 -3.75 -29.95
N HIS A 145 9.65 -3.62 -28.87
CA HIS A 145 11.09 -3.40 -28.95
C HIS A 145 11.91 -4.70 -29.02
N ALA A 146 11.31 -5.85 -28.66
CA ALA A 146 11.96 -7.16 -28.69
C ALA A 146 11.74 -7.95 -30.00
N LEU A 147 10.83 -7.52 -30.88
CA LEU A 147 10.64 -8.12 -32.20
C LEU A 147 11.54 -7.41 -33.22
N PRO A 148 12.45 -8.12 -33.93
CA PRO A 148 13.09 -7.54 -35.10
C PRO A 148 12.02 -7.14 -36.10
N GLN A 149 12.13 -5.95 -36.69
CA GLN A 149 11.19 -5.51 -37.71
C GLN A 149 11.20 -6.55 -38.85
N PRO A 150 10.04 -7.02 -39.33
CA PRO A 150 10.03 -7.87 -40.51
C PRO A 150 10.67 -7.06 -41.63
N ALA A 151 11.76 -7.60 -42.18
CA ALA A 151 12.35 -7.08 -43.40
C ALA A 151 11.22 -6.94 -44.42
N HIS A 152 10.96 -5.70 -44.80
CA HIS A 152 10.13 -5.40 -45.95
C HIS A 152 10.68 -6.24 -47.10
N LEU A 153 9.78 -6.98 -47.74
CA LEU A 153 10.04 -7.59 -49.03
C LEU A 153 10.39 -6.46 -50.01
N ASP A 154 11.68 -6.17 -50.13
CA ASP A 154 12.27 -5.62 -51.35
C ASP A 154 12.23 -6.74 -52.39
N VAL A 155 11.08 -6.86 -53.05
CA VAL A 155 10.98 -7.54 -54.35
C VAL A 155 10.59 -6.46 -55.35
N ARG A 156 11.54 -6.20 -56.26
CA ARG A 156 11.46 -5.49 -57.54
C ARG A 156 10.10 -4.98 -58.00
#